data_AF-A0A926VLZ4-F1
#
_entry.id   AF-A0A926VLZ4-F1
#
_cell.length_a   1.000
_cell.length_b   1.000
_cell.length_c   1.000
_cell.angle_alpha   90.00
_cell.angle_beta   90.00
_cell.angle_gamma   90.00
#
_symmetry.space_group_name_H-M   'P 1'
#
loop_
_entity.id
_entity.type
_entity.pdbx_description
1 polymer ?
#
loop_
_entity_poly.entity_id
_entity_poly.type
_entity_poly.pdbx_seq_one_letter_code
_entity_poly.pdbx_strand_id
1 'polypeptide(L)'
;MSVNLFDANFYRTLYPDLARAGITTDAQLRQHFLDRGITEGRQFSRFADINYYATSYPDLTNAGLTKNQLFGHMEQFGIGEKRRPGVVFNAAYYRAVNTDLAQANLTDEQLVQHYQNFGLKEGRVASEFFNPTVYLNSNPDLKAAFGNDFEKAEQHFLSNGIREGRTSSLPIAPATDPGNLPSVSYELGTLLTRPTFVDSVGTPDPEDYYRIILDKPSNLNLTLGGLSSNTTLKLFADVNNNAAIEPGEELNSVTGTPSSLAAITRNLAQGSYYIDVVTGSPTSSSSYSLSFAASAIPTTTASDPGSTPATALNVDTLAGTRTYQDFVGTTDRDDFYRFVLGDVRSFNLSLSGVSDGVTANLYGDSNSNGSIDPGEFLASAGASPSSIGSIARTLGAGTYFVDIVSNTPTVNTSYNLSLTA
;
A
#
# COMPACT_ATOMS: atom_id res chain seq x y z
N MET A 1 37.36 5.44 -9.02
CA MET A 1 38.17 6.37 -8.18
C MET A 1 37.59 6.29 -6.78
N SER A 2 38.40 6.35 -5.71
CA SER A 2 37.84 6.30 -4.36
C SER A 2 37.03 7.57 -4.04
N VAL A 3 35.85 7.40 -3.45
CA VAL A 3 34.97 8.50 -3.03
C VAL A 3 35.13 8.70 -1.53
N ASN A 4 35.41 9.93 -1.09
CA ASN A 4 35.43 10.23 0.34
C ASN A 4 33.99 10.35 0.86
N LEU A 5 33.53 9.36 1.62
CA LEU A 5 32.20 9.38 2.25
C LEU A 5 32.23 9.93 3.67
N PHE A 6 33.42 10.11 4.26
CA PHE A 6 33.59 10.74 5.56
C PHE A 6 33.46 12.26 5.48
N ASP A 7 32.42 12.79 6.13
CA ASP A 7 32.18 14.23 6.24
C ASP A 7 32.74 14.75 7.56
N ALA A 8 33.96 15.29 7.51
CA ALA A 8 34.64 15.82 8.69
C ALA A 8 33.90 17.04 9.31
N ASN A 9 33.22 17.85 8.49
CA ASN A 9 32.47 19.00 8.96
C ASN A 9 31.24 18.55 9.74
N PHE A 10 30.51 17.59 9.20
CA PHE A 10 29.39 16.95 9.88
C PHE A 10 29.83 16.26 11.17
N TYR A 11 30.87 15.42 11.09
CA TYR A 11 31.35 14.64 12.24
C TYR A 11 31.76 15.52 13.41
N ARG A 12 32.52 16.61 13.17
CA ARG A 12 32.91 17.52 14.26
C ARG A 12 31.74 18.30 14.83
N THR A 13 30.74 18.62 14.02
CA THR A 13 29.55 19.36 14.46
C THR A 13 28.65 18.48 15.32
N LEU A 14 28.50 17.21 14.94
CA LEU A 14 27.68 16.24 15.66
C LEU A 14 28.33 15.80 16.98
N TYR A 15 29.67 15.75 17.04
CA TYR A 15 30.45 15.26 18.18
C TYR A 15 31.38 16.35 18.77
N PRO A 16 30.84 17.35 19.48
CA PRO A 16 31.64 18.42 20.09
C PRO A 16 32.54 17.94 21.23
N ASP A 17 32.36 16.70 21.72
CA ASP A 17 33.27 16.04 22.66
C ASP A 17 34.68 15.87 22.08
N LEU A 18 34.82 15.66 20.78
CA LEU A 18 36.11 15.45 20.12
C LEU A 18 37.01 16.70 20.17
N ALA A 19 36.41 17.88 20.02
CA ALA A 19 37.13 19.14 20.16
C ALA A 19 37.68 19.32 21.59
N ARG A 20 36.91 18.92 22.62
CA ARG A 20 37.36 18.94 24.02
C ARG A 20 38.50 17.95 24.29
N ALA A 21 38.55 16.86 23.52
CA ALA A 21 39.63 15.88 23.54
C ALA A 21 40.85 16.28 22.66
N GLY A 22 40.84 17.48 22.05
CA GLY A 22 41.94 17.96 21.19
C GLY A 22 41.96 17.37 19.79
N ILE A 23 40.94 16.61 19.39
CA ILE A 23 40.76 16.03 18.05
C ILE A 23 40.06 17.09 17.20
N THR A 24 40.83 17.83 16.40
CA THR A 24 40.34 19.05 15.73
C THR A 24 40.56 19.08 14.22
N THR A 25 41.55 18.33 13.70
CA THR A 25 41.81 18.26 12.25
C THR A 25 41.01 17.16 11.58
N ASP A 26 40.73 17.30 10.28
CA ASP A 26 39.97 16.31 9.50
C ASP A 26 40.62 14.92 9.53
N ALA A 27 41.96 14.88 9.49
CA ALA A 27 42.71 13.65 9.61
C ALA A 27 42.54 12.99 10.99
N GLN A 28 42.59 13.78 12.08
CA GLN A 28 42.35 13.27 13.43
C GLN A 28 40.91 12.79 13.62
N LEU A 29 39.93 13.49 13.06
CA LEU A 29 38.51 13.12 13.13
C LEU A 29 38.25 11.82 12.37
N ARG A 30 38.81 11.67 11.17
CA ARG A 30 38.72 10.44 10.39
C ARG A 30 39.41 9.27 11.11
N GLN A 31 40.58 9.51 11.69
CA GLN A 31 41.30 8.50 12.46
C GLN A 31 40.48 8.06 13.69
N HIS A 32 39.92 9.01 14.44
CA HIS A 32 39.02 8.71 15.56
C HIS A 32 37.82 7.87 15.11
N PHE A 33 37.21 8.22 13.98
CA PHE A 33 36.10 7.45 13.44
C PHE A 33 36.49 5.99 13.16
N LEU A 34 37.63 5.77 12.51
CA LEU A 34 38.13 4.42 12.20
C LEU A 34 38.50 3.61 13.45
N ASP A 35 39.08 4.25 14.46
CA ASP A 35 39.56 3.57 15.67
C ASP A 35 38.44 3.31 16.70
N ARG A 36 37.45 4.20 16.77
CA ARG A 36 36.44 4.25 17.84
C ARG A 36 35.04 4.46 17.30
N GLY A 37 34.86 5.45 16.42
CA GLY A 37 33.55 5.88 15.97
C GLY A 37 32.73 4.78 15.32
N ILE A 38 33.34 3.91 14.52
CA ILE A 38 32.65 2.77 13.87
C ILE A 38 32.10 1.80 14.91
N THR A 39 32.88 1.46 15.94
CA THR A 39 32.45 0.56 17.03
C THR A 39 31.41 1.22 17.94
N GLU A 40 31.55 2.52 18.18
CA GLU A 40 30.59 3.33 18.95
C GLU A 40 29.27 3.59 18.17
N GLY A 41 29.21 3.24 16.89
CA GLY A 41 28.04 3.47 16.03
C GLY A 41 27.84 4.96 15.67
N ARG A 42 28.91 5.76 15.72
CA ARG A 42 28.84 7.19 15.39
C ARG A 42 28.58 7.38 13.89
N GLN A 43 27.51 8.11 13.57
CA GLN A 43 27.23 8.60 12.22
C GLN A 43 28.39 9.45 11.70
N PHE A 44 28.88 9.18 10.49
CA PHE A 44 30.09 9.79 9.92
C PHE A 44 29.85 10.61 8.66
N SER A 45 28.63 10.56 8.17
CA SER A 45 28.20 11.22 6.95
C SER A 45 26.73 11.58 7.09
N ARG A 46 26.33 12.63 6.38
CA ARG A 46 24.93 13.04 6.29
C ARG A 46 24.09 12.09 5.46
N PHE A 47 24.69 11.40 4.50
CA PHE A 47 23.96 10.58 3.53
C PHE A 47 24.47 9.14 3.41
N ALA A 48 25.54 8.79 4.12
CA ALA A 48 26.09 7.43 4.16
C ALA A 48 26.01 6.84 5.58
N ASP A 49 25.66 5.57 5.69
CA ASP A 49 25.54 4.86 6.96
C ASP A 49 26.05 3.42 6.82
N ILE A 50 26.98 3.01 7.69
CA ILE A 50 27.62 1.69 7.64
C ILE A 50 26.64 0.58 8.03
N ASN A 51 25.70 0.84 8.95
CA ASN A 51 24.73 -0.16 9.34
C ASN A 51 23.69 -0.35 8.24
N TYR A 52 23.22 0.74 7.61
CA TYR A 52 22.41 0.68 6.40
C TYR A 52 23.13 -0.16 5.34
N TYR A 53 24.38 0.19 5.03
CA TYR A 53 25.16 -0.51 4.01
C TYR A 53 25.39 -2.00 4.35
N ALA A 54 25.65 -2.32 5.62
CA ALA A 54 25.79 -3.70 6.08
C ALA A 54 24.48 -4.49 5.92
N THR A 55 23.35 -3.89 6.25
CA THR A 55 22.02 -4.53 6.14
C THR A 55 21.57 -4.66 4.69
N SER A 56 21.83 -3.65 3.86
CA SER A 56 21.46 -3.63 2.43
C SER A 56 22.31 -4.55 1.57
N TYR A 57 23.53 -4.91 2.02
CA TYR A 57 24.47 -5.75 1.27
C TYR A 57 24.96 -6.97 2.07
N PRO A 58 24.07 -7.95 2.33
CA PRO A 58 24.43 -9.11 3.13
C PRO A 58 25.55 -9.97 2.52
N ASP A 59 25.78 -9.89 1.21
CA ASP A 59 26.88 -10.58 0.54
C ASP A 59 28.25 -10.18 1.12
N LEU A 60 28.41 -8.89 1.48
CA LEU A 60 29.63 -8.38 2.11
C LEU A 60 29.75 -8.84 3.57
N THR A 61 28.65 -8.82 4.33
CA THR A 61 28.68 -9.32 5.73
C THR A 61 28.86 -10.84 5.78
N ASN A 62 28.30 -11.59 4.82
CA ASN A 62 28.44 -13.04 4.70
C ASN A 62 29.86 -13.43 4.27
N ALA A 63 30.53 -12.58 3.48
CA ALA A 63 31.97 -12.69 3.22
C ALA A 63 32.84 -12.35 4.44
N GLY A 64 32.23 -12.03 5.59
CA GLY A 64 32.91 -11.79 6.85
C GLY A 64 33.55 -10.40 6.97
N LEU A 65 33.14 -9.43 6.14
CA LEU A 65 33.69 -8.07 6.24
C LEU A 65 33.27 -7.43 7.57
N THR A 66 34.27 -6.96 8.31
CA THR A 66 34.07 -6.10 9.48
C THR A 66 33.52 -4.73 9.06
N LYS A 67 32.93 -3.97 10.00
CA LYS A 67 32.45 -2.61 9.71
C LYS A 67 33.53 -1.66 9.15
N ASN A 68 34.78 -1.81 9.58
CA ASN A 68 35.91 -1.05 9.01
C ASN A 68 36.18 -1.43 7.55
N GLN A 69 36.08 -2.72 7.23
CA GLN A 69 36.21 -3.20 5.84
C GLN A 69 35.01 -2.80 4.99
N LEU A 70 33.79 -2.78 5.55
CA LEU A 70 32.60 -2.27 4.87
C LEU A 70 32.77 -0.78 4.52
N PHE A 71 33.23 0.04 5.46
CA PHE A 71 33.52 1.44 5.19
C PHE A 71 34.56 1.61 4.07
N GLY A 72 35.66 0.84 4.12
CA GLY A 72 36.65 0.84 3.04
C GLY A 72 36.06 0.40 1.70
N HIS A 73 35.19 -0.61 1.71
CA HIS A 73 34.49 -1.08 0.51
C HIS A 73 33.56 -0.01 -0.05
N MET A 74 32.76 0.68 0.79
CA MET A 74 31.85 1.75 0.37
C MET A 74 32.60 2.82 -0.43
N GLU A 75 33.75 3.26 0.08
CA GLU A 75 34.55 4.32 -0.55
C GLU A 75 35.31 3.85 -1.80
N GLN A 76 35.75 2.60 -1.85
CA GLN A 76 36.61 2.08 -2.92
C GLN A 76 35.84 1.47 -4.09
N PHE A 77 34.76 0.73 -3.79
CA PHE A 77 34.04 -0.10 -4.76
C PHE A 77 32.55 0.17 -4.77
N GLY A 78 31.93 0.41 -3.61
CA GLY A 78 30.48 0.44 -3.46
C GLY A 78 29.77 1.35 -4.46
N ILE A 79 30.20 2.60 -4.57
CA ILE A 79 29.60 3.56 -5.52
C ILE A 79 29.76 3.10 -6.98
N GLY A 80 30.93 2.60 -7.36
CA GLY A 80 31.19 2.08 -8.71
C GLY A 80 30.42 0.79 -9.02
N GLU A 81 30.09 0.00 -8.00
CA GLU A 81 29.20 -1.16 -8.06
C GLU A 81 27.71 -0.78 -8.01
N LYS A 82 27.39 0.52 -8.04
CA LYS A 82 26.03 1.07 -7.94
C LYS A 82 25.34 0.76 -6.60
N ARG A 83 26.13 0.47 -5.56
CA ARG A 83 25.61 0.25 -4.20
C ARG A 83 25.34 1.57 -3.52
N ARG A 84 24.17 1.65 -2.91
CA ARG A 84 23.61 2.79 -2.21
C ARG A 84 24.28 2.98 -0.84
N PRO A 85 24.83 4.16 -0.55
CA PRO A 85 25.56 4.39 0.70
C PRO A 85 24.65 4.66 1.92
N GLY A 86 23.39 5.06 1.72
CA GLY A 86 22.46 5.40 2.80
C GLY A 86 21.06 5.78 2.30
N VAL A 87 20.14 6.03 3.25
CA VAL A 87 18.70 6.25 2.98
C VAL A 87 18.43 7.51 2.14
N VAL A 88 19.16 8.59 2.34
CA VAL A 88 18.85 9.90 1.73
C VAL A 88 19.56 10.15 0.39
N PHE A 89 20.37 9.20 -0.09
CA PHE A 89 21.06 9.33 -1.37
C PHE A 89 21.09 8.01 -2.15
N ASN A 90 20.59 8.06 -3.38
CA ASN A 90 20.61 7.00 -4.38
C ASN A 90 21.10 7.63 -5.71
N ALA A 91 22.29 7.23 -6.19
CA ALA A 91 22.90 7.85 -7.36
C ALA A 91 22.05 7.71 -8.64
N ALA A 92 21.40 6.56 -8.82
CA ALA A 92 20.52 6.32 -9.98
C ALA A 92 19.30 7.23 -9.93
N TYR A 93 18.63 7.30 -8.78
CA TYR A 93 17.49 8.19 -8.55
C TYR A 93 17.89 9.67 -8.71
N TYR A 94 19.00 10.07 -8.10
CA TYR A 94 19.50 11.43 -8.13
C TYR A 94 19.77 11.91 -9.55
N ARG A 95 20.36 11.05 -10.40
CA ARG A 95 20.53 11.30 -11.82
C ARG A 95 19.20 11.43 -12.54
N ALA A 96 18.26 10.51 -12.30
CA ALA A 96 17.00 10.43 -13.04
C ALA A 96 16.11 11.65 -12.79
N VAL A 97 16.01 12.11 -11.54
CA VAL A 97 15.11 13.21 -11.14
C VAL A 97 15.71 14.59 -11.45
N ASN A 98 17.04 14.70 -11.52
CA ASN A 98 17.71 15.96 -11.81
C ASN A 98 18.23 15.93 -13.25
N THR A 99 17.35 16.34 -14.18
CA THR A 99 17.56 16.24 -15.64
C THR A 99 18.87 16.86 -16.14
N ASP A 100 19.36 17.91 -15.49
CA ASP A 100 20.65 18.54 -15.77
C ASP A 100 21.83 17.62 -15.44
N LEU A 101 21.74 16.84 -14.34
CA LEU A 101 22.75 15.85 -13.98
C LEU A 101 22.74 14.65 -14.93
N ALA A 102 21.56 14.25 -15.43
CA ALA A 102 21.45 13.24 -16.48
C ALA A 102 22.11 13.71 -17.79
N GLN A 103 21.88 14.97 -18.19
CA GLN A 103 22.48 15.56 -19.39
C GLN A 103 23.99 15.76 -19.25
N ALA A 104 24.47 16.04 -18.04
CA ALA A 104 25.90 16.16 -17.75
C ALA A 104 26.65 14.81 -17.79
N ASN A 105 25.93 13.69 -17.89
CA ASN A 105 26.47 12.33 -17.98
C ASN A 105 27.53 12.02 -16.90
N LEU A 106 27.25 12.45 -15.65
CA LEU A 106 28.14 12.29 -14.51
C LEU A 106 28.21 10.81 -14.08
N THR A 107 29.40 10.38 -13.64
CA THR A 107 29.56 9.07 -12.98
C THR A 107 28.90 9.08 -11.60
N ASP A 108 28.62 7.91 -11.03
CA ASP A 108 28.01 7.82 -9.69
C ASP A 108 28.90 8.47 -8.61
N GLU A 109 30.22 8.38 -8.75
CA GLU A 109 31.17 9.09 -7.86
C GLU A 109 31.07 10.60 -7.98
N GLN A 110 30.92 11.12 -9.20
CA GLN A 110 30.71 12.55 -9.44
C GLN A 110 29.36 13.03 -8.91
N LEU A 111 28.33 12.18 -8.96
CA LEU A 111 27.02 12.48 -8.37
C LEU A 111 27.09 12.56 -6.84
N VAL A 112 27.86 11.68 -6.19
CA VAL A 112 28.13 11.79 -4.75
C VAL A 112 28.82 13.12 -4.42
N GLN A 113 29.87 13.46 -5.17
CA GLN A 113 30.58 14.74 -4.98
C GLN A 113 29.67 15.95 -5.21
N HIS A 114 28.78 15.87 -6.21
CA HIS A 114 27.80 16.93 -6.47
C HIS A 114 26.83 17.07 -5.29
N TYR A 115 26.28 15.96 -4.79
CA TYR A 115 25.36 15.99 -3.66
C TYR A 115 25.99 16.56 -2.40
N GLN A 116 27.22 16.12 -2.07
CA GLN A 116 28.00 16.60 -0.93
C GLN A 116 28.24 18.11 -0.95
N ASN A 117 28.57 18.66 -2.12
CA ASN A 117 29.00 20.05 -2.23
C ASN A 117 27.84 21.01 -2.48
N PHE A 118 26.84 20.57 -3.25
CA PHE A 118 25.79 21.44 -3.82
C PHE A 118 24.38 20.87 -3.64
N GLY A 119 24.18 19.59 -3.96
CA GLY A 119 22.84 19.02 -4.16
C GLY A 119 21.84 19.29 -3.04
N LEU A 120 22.19 18.98 -1.79
CA LEU A 120 21.28 19.22 -0.67
C LEU A 120 21.04 20.71 -0.42
N LYS A 121 22.06 21.56 -0.58
CA LYS A 121 21.95 23.03 -0.40
C LYS A 121 21.07 23.67 -1.47
N GLU A 122 21.08 23.10 -2.67
CA GLU A 122 20.17 23.46 -3.76
C GLU A 122 18.74 22.93 -3.57
N GLY A 123 18.50 22.09 -2.55
CA GLY A 123 17.20 21.46 -2.31
C GLY A 123 16.89 20.33 -3.29
N ARG A 124 17.91 19.74 -3.93
CA ARG A 124 17.75 18.66 -4.90
C ARG A 124 17.28 17.38 -4.22
N VAL A 125 16.42 16.63 -4.90
CA VAL A 125 15.91 15.34 -4.42
C VAL A 125 16.87 14.25 -4.86
N ALA A 126 17.47 13.55 -3.89
CA ALA A 126 18.52 12.56 -4.14
C ALA A 126 18.16 11.13 -3.72
N SER A 127 17.01 10.93 -3.09
CA SER A 127 16.41 9.62 -2.94
C SER A 127 14.89 9.72 -2.95
N GLU A 128 14.28 8.57 -3.14
CA GLU A 128 12.85 8.39 -3.09
C GLU A 128 12.23 8.65 -1.69
N PHE A 129 13.07 8.57 -0.65
CA PHE A 129 12.63 8.73 0.75
C PHE A 129 12.71 10.16 1.26
N PHE A 130 13.40 11.07 0.58
CA PHE A 130 13.63 12.41 1.11
C PHE A 130 13.67 13.50 0.04
N ASN A 131 12.69 14.39 0.10
CA ASN A 131 12.65 15.65 -0.62
C ASN A 131 12.78 16.81 0.41
N PRO A 132 13.90 17.54 0.44
CA PRO A 132 14.15 18.57 1.46
C PRO A 132 13.09 19.67 1.51
N THR A 133 12.57 20.06 0.34
CA THR A 133 11.54 21.10 0.22
C THR A 133 10.20 20.63 0.77
N VAL A 134 9.81 19.41 0.40
CA VAL A 134 8.55 18.80 0.86
C VAL A 134 8.61 18.55 2.35
N TYR A 135 9.70 17.97 2.85
CA TYR A 135 9.85 17.70 4.27
C TYR A 135 9.69 18.96 5.12
N LEU A 136 10.30 20.07 4.72
CA LEU A 136 10.13 21.32 5.47
C LEU A 136 8.71 21.89 5.31
N ASN A 137 8.11 21.85 4.13
CA ASN A 137 6.79 22.46 3.92
C ASN A 137 5.64 21.65 4.55
N SER A 138 5.78 20.33 4.63
CA SER A 138 4.80 19.43 5.28
C SER A 138 4.96 19.36 6.80
N ASN A 139 6.04 19.92 7.36
CA ASN A 139 6.31 19.93 8.80
C ASN A 139 6.51 21.37 9.30
N PRO A 140 5.40 22.10 9.60
CA PRO A 140 5.45 23.52 9.89
C PRO A 140 6.30 23.90 11.11
N ASP A 141 6.39 23.03 12.10
CA ASP A 141 7.27 23.18 13.27
C ASP A 141 8.75 23.17 12.85
N LEU A 142 9.15 22.25 11.98
CA LEU A 142 10.50 22.18 11.43
C LEU A 142 10.76 23.36 10.49
N LYS A 143 9.76 23.79 9.70
CA LYS A 143 9.87 25.02 8.89
C LYS A 143 10.13 26.24 9.75
N ALA A 144 9.40 26.37 10.86
CA ALA A 144 9.57 27.48 11.79
C ALA A 144 10.95 27.44 12.48
N ALA A 145 11.44 26.25 12.85
CA ALA A 145 12.72 26.08 13.52
C ALA A 145 13.94 26.21 12.59
N PHE A 146 13.85 25.69 11.37
CA PHE A 146 14.99 25.53 10.46
C PHE A 146 14.94 26.49 9.26
N GLY A 147 13.79 27.09 8.93
CA GLY A 147 13.63 27.90 7.73
C GLY A 147 13.77 27.06 6.45
N ASN A 148 14.75 27.40 5.62
CA ASN A 148 15.14 26.63 4.42
C ASN A 148 16.50 25.92 4.61
N ASP A 149 16.87 25.60 5.85
CA ASP A 149 18.10 24.87 6.15
C ASP A 149 17.88 23.37 5.89
N PHE A 150 18.12 22.96 4.64
CA PHE A 150 17.92 21.59 4.19
C PHE A 150 18.86 20.59 4.86
N GLU A 151 20.03 21.02 5.34
CA GLU A 151 20.96 20.15 6.05
C GLU A 151 20.41 19.78 7.44
N LYS A 152 19.82 20.74 8.16
CA LYS A 152 19.09 20.44 9.41
C LYS A 152 17.85 19.61 9.17
N ALA A 153 17.15 19.85 8.06
CA ALA A 153 15.98 19.08 7.66
C ALA A 153 16.34 17.59 7.46
N GLU A 154 17.39 17.30 6.68
CA GLU A 154 17.89 15.93 6.45
C GLU A 154 18.35 15.27 7.76
N GLN A 155 19.08 16.01 8.61
CA GLN A 155 19.50 15.51 9.90
C GLN A 155 18.31 15.16 10.80
N HIS A 156 17.27 16.01 10.85
CA HIS A 156 16.07 15.71 11.61
C HIS A 156 15.34 14.49 11.04
N PHE A 157 15.23 14.38 9.72
CA PHE A 157 14.62 13.23 9.06
C PHE A 157 15.29 11.91 9.46
N LEU A 158 16.62 11.85 9.39
CA LEU A 158 17.40 10.66 9.75
C LEU A 158 17.34 10.34 11.25
N SER A 159 17.39 11.36 12.11
CA SER A 159 17.46 11.16 13.55
C SER A 159 16.11 10.94 14.22
N ASN A 160 15.02 11.49 13.68
CA ASN A 160 13.68 11.46 14.28
C ASN A 160 12.57 11.23 13.26
N GLY A 161 12.62 11.92 12.11
CA GLY A 161 11.52 11.99 11.16
C GLY A 161 11.02 10.64 10.65
N ILE A 162 11.94 9.68 10.39
CA ILE A 162 11.57 8.31 10.00
C ILE A 162 10.75 7.62 11.10
N ARG A 163 11.18 7.73 12.37
CA ARG A 163 10.47 7.11 13.51
C ARG A 163 9.14 7.80 13.82
N GLU A 164 9.06 9.11 13.54
CA GLU A 164 7.86 9.91 13.72
C GLU A 164 6.84 9.74 12.59
N GLY A 165 7.18 9.05 11.50
CA GLY A 165 6.30 8.88 10.33
C GLY A 165 6.04 10.20 9.58
N ARG A 166 6.98 11.15 9.65
CA ARG A 166 6.81 12.50 9.07
C ARG A 166 6.82 12.46 7.54
N THR A 167 5.87 13.13 6.91
CA THR A 167 5.82 13.29 5.43
C THR A 167 7.10 13.95 4.93
N SER A 168 7.88 13.24 4.12
CA SER A 168 9.27 13.57 3.78
C SER A 168 9.61 13.58 2.30
N SER A 169 8.73 13.03 1.47
CA SER A 169 8.73 13.21 0.03
C SER A 169 7.30 13.40 -0.45
N LEU A 170 7.12 13.96 -1.66
CA LEU A 170 5.84 13.80 -2.35
C LEU A 170 5.75 12.32 -2.77
N PRO A 171 4.54 11.75 -2.92
CA PRO A 171 4.38 10.47 -3.60
C PRO A 171 5.05 10.60 -4.96
N ILE A 172 6.14 9.87 -5.17
CA ILE A 172 6.91 9.98 -6.41
C ILE A 172 6.26 9.01 -7.36
N ALA A 173 5.50 9.53 -8.33
CA ALA A 173 5.41 8.84 -9.60
C ALA A 173 6.75 9.06 -10.33
N PRO A 174 7.52 7.98 -10.56
CA PRO A 174 7.93 7.71 -11.92
C PRO A 174 7.97 6.19 -12.19
N ALA A 175 7.07 5.73 -13.05
CA ALA A 175 7.13 4.62 -14.03
C ALA A 175 8.16 3.45 -13.99
N THR A 176 9.03 3.24 -13.00
CA THR A 176 10.07 2.17 -13.04
C THR A 176 10.39 1.47 -11.71
N ASP A 177 9.82 1.89 -10.57
CA ASP A 177 10.03 1.23 -9.27
C ASP A 177 8.75 1.42 -8.42
N PRO A 178 8.09 0.33 -7.98
CA PRO A 178 6.88 0.39 -7.17
C PRO A 178 7.05 0.88 -5.73
N GLY A 179 8.26 0.88 -5.20
CA GLY A 179 8.58 1.42 -3.89
C GLY A 179 8.25 0.46 -2.74
N ASN A 180 9.02 0.60 -1.66
CA ASN A 180 9.06 -0.35 -0.53
C ASN A 180 8.11 -0.01 0.63
N LEU A 181 7.25 1.01 0.49
CA LEU A 181 6.28 1.37 1.52
C LEU A 181 4.92 1.70 0.89
N PRO A 182 3.80 1.43 1.59
CA PRO A 182 2.46 1.79 1.09
C PRO A 182 2.33 3.28 0.73
N SER A 183 2.96 4.15 1.53
CA SER A 183 2.93 5.62 1.36
C SER A 183 3.67 6.13 0.12
N VAL A 184 4.45 5.27 -0.56
CA VAL A 184 5.17 5.59 -1.81
C VAL A 184 4.87 4.58 -2.92
N SER A 185 3.77 3.83 -2.78
CA SER A 185 3.35 2.79 -3.73
C SER A 185 3.11 3.31 -5.16
N TYR A 186 3.27 2.41 -6.14
CA TYR A 186 2.93 2.70 -7.52
C TYR A 186 1.42 2.82 -7.73
N GLU A 187 0.96 4.03 -8.02
CA GLU A 187 -0.44 4.30 -8.35
C GLU A 187 -0.81 3.68 -9.70
N LEU A 188 -1.48 2.54 -9.65
CA LEU A 188 -2.04 1.89 -10.83
C LEU A 188 -3.31 2.58 -11.31
N GLY A 189 -4.00 3.34 -10.44
CA GLY A 189 -5.21 4.12 -10.75
C GLY A 189 -6.47 3.27 -10.96
N THR A 190 -7.52 3.89 -11.52
CA THR A 190 -8.81 3.26 -11.88
C THR A 190 -8.72 2.65 -13.27
N LEU A 191 -8.09 1.48 -13.43
CA LEU A 191 -7.96 0.84 -14.73
C LEU A 191 -8.69 -0.51 -14.74
N LEU A 192 -9.45 -0.79 -15.80
CA LEU A 192 -10.20 -2.06 -15.95
C LEU A 192 -9.32 -3.15 -16.58
N THR A 193 -8.29 -2.75 -17.33
CA THR A 193 -7.27 -3.65 -17.90
C THR A 193 -5.94 -2.90 -18.02
N ARG A 194 -4.85 -3.48 -17.51
CA ARG A 194 -3.47 -3.00 -17.76
C ARG A 194 -2.56 -4.14 -18.24
N PRO A 195 -1.54 -3.82 -19.06
CA PRO A 195 -0.51 -4.75 -19.46
C PRO A 195 0.29 -5.24 -18.26
N THR A 196 0.86 -6.43 -18.40
CA THR A 196 1.82 -7.03 -17.48
C THR A 196 2.96 -6.06 -17.14
N PHE A 197 3.15 -5.80 -15.84
CA PHE A 197 4.31 -5.15 -15.27
C PHE A 197 5.42 -6.17 -15.10
N VAL A 198 6.66 -5.76 -15.32
CA VAL A 198 7.83 -6.60 -15.09
C VAL A 198 8.78 -5.81 -14.23
N ASP A 199 9.20 -6.40 -13.12
CA ASP A 199 10.14 -5.80 -12.19
C ASP A 199 10.94 -6.87 -11.41
N SER A 200 11.65 -6.48 -10.37
CA SER A 200 12.34 -7.41 -9.47
C SER A 200 12.34 -6.94 -8.02
N VAL A 201 12.04 -7.86 -7.10
CA VAL A 201 12.21 -7.67 -5.66
C VAL A 201 13.44 -8.41 -5.15
N GLY A 202 14.08 -7.91 -4.09
CA GLY A 202 15.27 -8.45 -3.45
C GLY A 202 16.23 -7.36 -3.03
N THR A 203 17.31 -7.66 -2.32
CA THR A 203 18.20 -6.61 -1.77
C THR A 203 18.77 -5.66 -2.84
N PRO A 204 18.65 -4.32 -2.70
CA PRO A 204 18.19 -3.54 -1.53
C PRO A 204 16.70 -3.14 -1.55
N ASP A 205 15.92 -3.70 -2.46
CA ASP A 205 14.51 -3.43 -2.80
C ASP A 205 13.60 -4.62 -2.42
N PRO A 206 13.41 -4.91 -1.12
CA PRO A 206 12.77 -6.14 -0.67
C PRO A 206 11.27 -6.26 -1.00
N GLU A 207 10.57 -5.14 -1.21
CA GLU A 207 9.12 -5.07 -1.34
C GLU A 207 8.71 -4.07 -2.42
N ASP A 208 7.73 -4.47 -3.23
CA ASP A 208 7.12 -3.61 -4.23
C ASP A 208 5.64 -3.40 -3.90
N TYR A 209 5.27 -2.17 -3.57
CA TYR A 209 3.89 -1.79 -3.30
C TYR A 209 3.24 -1.15 -4.52
N TYR A 210 2.06 -1.65 -4.87
CA TYR A 210 1.18 -1.02 -5.84
C TYR A 210 -0.11 -0.61 -5.17
N ARG A 211 -0.71 0.48 -5.64
CA ARG A 211 -2.03 0.92 -5.19
C ARG A 211 -3.02 0.96 -6.34
N ILE A 212 -4.19 0.36 -6.12
CA ILE A 212 -5.32 0.39 -7.06
C ILE A 212 -6.51 1.10 -6.41
N ILE A 213 -7.35 1.71 -7.24
CA ILE A 213 -8.63 2.26 -6.83
C ILE A 213 -9.71 1.57 -7.66
N LEU A 214 -10.66 0.93 -6.99
CA LEU A 214 -11.87 0.41 -7.61
C LEU A 214 -12.96 1.47 -7.50
N ASP A 215 -13.44 1.97 -8.64
CA ASP A 215 -14.52 2.97 -8.72
C ASP A 215 -15.92 2.36 -8.56
N LYS A 216 -16.02 1.03 -8.51
CA LYS A 216 -17.24 0.26 -8.28
C LYS A 216 -16.90 -1.17 -7.81
N PRO A 217 -17.85 -1.90 -7.21
CA PRO A 217 -17.65 -3.32 -6.91
C PRO A 217 -17.14 -4.08 -8.13
N SER A 218 -16.05 -4.82 -7.97
CA SER A 218 -15.33 -5.44 -9.08
C SER A 218 -14.80 -6.82 -8.71
N ASN A 219 -14.74 -7.71 -9.70
CA ASN A 219 -13.98 -8.94 -9.64
C ASN A 219 -12.52 -8.65 -10.03
N LEU A 220 -11.64 -8.66 -9.03
CA LEU A 220 -10.20 -8.47 -9.17
C LEU A 220 -9.52 -9.79 -9.51
N ASN A 221 -8.65 -9.78 -10.52
CA ASN A 221 -7.74 -10.86 -10.88
C ASN A 221 -6.31 -10.34 -10.90
N LEU A 222 -5.48 -10.84 -9.99
CA LEU A 222 -4.04 -10.62 -9.93
C LEU A 222 -3.33 -11.90 -10.31
N THR A 223 -2.29 -11.81 -11.14
CA THR A 223 -1.36 -12.94 -11.32
C THR A 223 0.07 -12.46 -11.26
N LEU A 224 0.90 -13.24 -10.56
CA LEU A 224 2.32 -13.03 -10.38
C LEU A 224 3.07 -14.21 -11.02
N GLY A 225 3.81 -13.95 -12.08
CA GLY A 225 4.59 -14.92 -12.85
C GLY A 225 6.02 -14.42 -13.09
N GLY A 226 6.73 -15.01 -14.07
CA GLY A 226 8.08 -14.55 -14.44
C GLY A 226 9.14 -14.71 -13.33
N LEU A 227 8.88 -15.61 -12.37
CA LEU A 227 9.63 -15.71 -11.12
C LEU A 227 10.97 -16.42 -11.31
N SER A 228 12.05 -15.80 -10.82
CA SER A 228 13.37 -16.46 -10.70
C SER A 228 13.60 -17.07 -9.31
N SER A 229 12.75 -16.76 -8.32
CA SER A 229 12.72 -17.36 -6.98
C SER A 229 11.31 -17.28 -6.37
N ASN A 230 11.10 -17.96 -5.24
CA ASN A 230 9.80 -17.93 -4.55
C ASN A 230 9.47 -16.51 -4.09
N THR A 231 8.31 -16.02 -4.52
CA THR A 231 7.86 -14.64 -4.28
C THR A 231 6.40 -14.65 -3.89
N THR A 232 6.05 -13.88 -2.88
CA THR A 232 4.71 -13.79 -2.31
C THR A 232 3.99 -12.56 -2.86
N LEU A 233 2.78 -12.76 -3.32
CA LEU A 233 1.81 -11.73 -3.68
C LEU A 233 0.81 -11.58 -2.53
N LYS A 234 0.65 -10.38 -2.00
CA LYS A 234 -0.38 -10.06 -1.00
C LYS A 234 -1.30 -8.95 -1.49
N LEU A 235 -2.51 -8.94 -0.93
CA LEU A 235 -3.55 -7.96 -1.22
C LEU A 235 -4.11 -7.42 0.09
N PHE A 236 -4.22 -6.10 0.20
CA PHE A 236 -4.74 -5.40 1.37
C PHE A 236 -5.85 -4.42 0.96
N ALA A 237 -6.83 -4.22 1.83
CA ALA A 237 -7.82 -3.14 1.71
C ALA A 237 -7.46 -1.99 2.64
N ASP A 238 -7.40 -0.76 2.13
CA ASP A 238 -7.25 0.45 2.96
C ASP A 238 -8.64 0.87 3.45
N VAL A 239 -9.09 0.27 4.56
CA VAL A 239 -10.50 0.34 5.00
C VAL A 239 -10.83 1.72 5.55
N ASN A 240 -9.86 2.40 6.13
CA ASN A 240 -10.02 3.73 6.73
C ASN A 240 -9.58 4.87 5.79
N ASN A 241 -9.08 4.55 4.59
CA ASN A 241 -8.57 5.51 3.59
C ASN A 241 -7.48 6.44 4.13
N ASN A 242 -6.63 5.94 5.02
CA ASN A 242 -5.54 6.71 5.62
C ASN A 242 -4.20 6.55 4.87
N ALA A 243 -4.19 5.76 3.79
CA ALA A 243 -3.01 5.44 3.00
C ALA A 243 -1.90 4.69 3.76
N ALA A 244 -2.27 3.89 4.75
CA ALA A 244 -1.40 2.94 5.44
C ALA A 244 -1.97 1.52 5.35
N ILE A 245 -1.16 0.52 5.71
CA ILE A 245 -1.60 -0.86 5.87
C ILE A 245 -1.58 -1.18 7.36
N GLU A 246 -2.70 -1.66 7.89
CA GLU A 246 -2.83 -2.05 9.29
C GLU A 246 -3.03 -3.56 9.53
N PRO A 247 -2.72 -4.06 10.74
CA PRO A 247 -3.09 -5.40 11.13
C PRO A 247 -4.60 -5.65 10.96
N GLY A 248 -4.95 -6.66 10.14
CA GLY A 248 -6.32 -7.02 9.83
C GLY A 248 -6.81 -6.57 8.45
N GLU A 249 -6.01 -5.77 7.71
CA GLU A 249 -6.34 -5.33 6.36
C GLU A 249 -5.89 -6.30 5.25
N GLU A 250 -5.04 -7.29 5.58
CA GLU A 250 -4.63 -8.33 4.64
C GLU A 250 -5.84 -9.19 4.24
N LEU A 251 -6.18 -9.17 2.95
CA LEU A 251 -7.28 -9.95 2.38
C LEU A 251 -6.82 -11.31 1.85
N ASN A 252 -5.61 -11.36 1.29
CA ASN A 252 -5.05 -12.57 0.69
C ASN A 252 -3.53 -12.52 0.65
N SER A 253 -2.91 -13.70 0.75
CA SER A 253 -1.49 -13.91 0.49
C SER A 253 -1.29 -15.25 -0.22
N VAL A 254 -0.49 -15.25 -1.28
CA VAL A 254 -0.18 -16.44 -2.09
C VAL A 254 1.26 -16.39 -2.57
N THR A 255 1.97 -17.51 -2.48
CA THR A 255 3.37 -17.60 -2.92
C THR A 255 3.47 -18.31 -4.26
N GLY A 256 4.07 -17.65 -5.24
CA GLY A 256 4.46 -18.24 -6.51
C GLY A 256 5.88 -18.79 -6.45
N THR A 257 6.20 -19.66 -7.40
CA THR A 257 7.53 -20.27 -7.59
C THR A 257 7.99 -20.11 -9.04
N PRO A 258 9.26 -20.39 -9.37
CA PRO A 258 9.71 -20.38 -10.76
C PRO A 258 8.95 -21.33 -11.70
N SER A 259 8.24 -22.33 -11.15
CA SER A 259 7.45 -23.30 -11.92
C SER A 259 5.94 -23.11 -11.78
N SER A 260 5.46 -22.16 -10.98
CA SER A 260 4.03 -21.98 -10.71
C SER A 260 3.70 -20.52 -10.41
N LEU A 261 2.74 -19.96 -11.15
CA LEU A 261 2.27 -18.59 -10.90
C LEU A 261 1.50 -18.49 -9.57
N ALA A 262 1.57 -17.33 -8.94
CA ALA A 262 0.67 -16.94 -7.85
C ALA A 262 -0.53 -16.23 -8.46
N ALA A 263 -1.74 -16.49 -7.96
CA ALA A 263 -2.96 -15.83 -8.42
C ALA A 263 -3.90 -15.50 -7.28
N ILE A 264 -4.49 -14.31 -7.32
CA ILE A 264 -5.56 -13.88 -6.41
C ILE A 264 -6.75 -13.47 -7.29
N THR A 265 -7.87 -14.16 -7.11
CA THR A 265 -9.16 -13.77 -7.66
C THR A 265 -10.12 -13.49 -6.53
N ARG A 266 -10.64 -12.26 -6.43
CA ARG A 266 -11.59 -11.86 -5.38
C ARG A 266 -12.60 -10.86 -5.90
N ASN A 267 -13.83 -10.98 -5.42
CA ASN A 267 -14.77 -9.86 -5.46
C ASN A 267 -14.40 -8.87 -4.36
N LEU A 268 -14.36 -7.59 -4.72
CA LEU A 268 -14.00 -6.49 -3.85
C LEU A 268 -15.03 -5.38 -4.00
N ALA A 269 -15.31 -4.69 -2.90
CA ALA A 269 -16.13 -3.49 -2.90
C ALA A 269 -15.43 -2.33 -3.64
N GLN A 270 -16.15 -1.22 -3.82
CA GLN A 270 -15.53 0.04 -4.22
C GLN A 270 -14.53 0.47 -3.12
N GLY A 271 -13.34 0.92 -3.49
CA GLY A 271 -12.36 1.36 -2.49
C GLY A 271 -10.90 1.38 -2.96
N SER A 272 -10.02 1.65 -2.00
CA SER A 272 -8.57 1.69 -2.17
C SER A 272 -7.96 0.36 -1.72
N TYR A 273 -7.02 -0.18 -2.49
CA TYR A 273 -6.34 -1.43 -2.16
C TYR A 273 -4.85 -1.34 -2.45
N TYR A 274 -4.06 -2.06 -1.65
CA TYR A 274 -2.63 -2.25 -1.85
C TYR A 274 -2.31 -3.66 -2.30
N ILE A 275 -1.33 -3.78 -3.18
CA ILE A 275 -0.75 -5.05 -3.62
C ILE A 275 0.72 -5.00 -3.21
N ASP A 276 1.18 -6.02 -2.51
CA ASP A 276 2.57 -6.19 -2.08
C ASP A 276 3.16 -7.39 -2.82
N VAL A 277 4.26 -7.17 -3.51
CA VAL A 277 5.12 -8.23 -4.02
C VAL A 277 6.37 -8.26 -3.16
N VAL A 278 6.62 -9.40 -2.50
CA VAL A 278 7.73 -9.54 -1.55
C VAL A 278 8.40 -10.89 -1.70
N THR A 279 9.71 -10.93 -1.51
CA THR A 279 10.43 -12.22 -1.50
C THR A 279 10.24 -12.98 -0.18
N GLY A 280 10.24 -14.31 -0.23
CA GLY A 280 10.11 -15.15 0.98
C GLY A 280 11.32 -15.11 1.91
N SER A 281 12.41 -14.43 1.52
CA SER A 281 13.62 -14.28 2.33
C SER A 281 14.29 -12.92 2.07
N PRO A 282 14.75 -12.20 3.11
CA PRO A 282 15.44 -10.92 2.97
C PRO A 282 16.73 -10.98 2.15
N THR A 283 17.24 -12.17 1.82
CA THR A 283 18.48 -12.38 1.05
C THR A 283 18.23 -12.95 -0.34
N SER A 284 16.98 -13.19 -0.72
CA SER A 284 16.62 -13.68 -2.05
C SER A 284 16.24 -12.52 -2.95
N SER A 285 16.50 -12.68 -4.26
CA SER A 285 15.97 -11.79 -5.29
C SER A 285 15.16 -12.59 -6.28
N SER A 286 14.09 -11.98 -6.79
CA SER A 286 13.29 -12.55 -7.86
C SER A 286 12.91 -11.47 -8.85
N SER A 287 13.15 -11.73 -10.14
CA SER A 287 12.36 -11.06 -11.18
C SER A 287 10.90 -11.49 -11.05
N TYR A 288 9.97 -10.68 -11.51
CA TYR A 288 8.58 -11.07 -11.61
C TYR A 288 7.88 -10.36 -12.76
N SER A 289 6.73 -10.91 -13.13
CA SER A 289 5.74 -10.27 -13.98
C SER A 289 4.39 -10.22 -13.26
N LEU A 290 3.90 -9.02 -12.96
CA LEU A 290 2.62 -8.79 -12.29
C LEU A 290 1.59 -8.38 -13.34
N SER A 291 0.46 -9.09 -13.41
CA SER A 291 -0.67 -8.64 -14.21
C SER A 291 -1.92 -8.47 -13.36
N PHE A 292 -2.72 -7.49 -13.76
CA PHE A 292 -3.91 -7.05 -13.07
C PHE A 292 -5.04 -6.87 -14.07
N ALA A 293 -6.21 -7.42 -13.74
CA ALA A 293 -7.45 -7.17 -14.44
C ALA A 293 -8.59 -7.04 -13.43
N ALA A 294 -9.41 -6.00 -13.58
CA ALA A 294 -10.60 -5.80 -12.77
C ALA A 294 -11.82 -5.64 -13.68
N SER A 295 -12.81 -6.50 -13.50
CA SER A 295 -14.09 -6.39 -14.19
C SER A 295 -15.14 -5.93 -13.20
N ALA A 296 -15.86 -4.85 -13.52
CA ALA A 296 -16.99 -4.42 -12.71
C ALA A 296 -17.99 -5.57 -12.54
N ILE A 297 -18.46 -5.78 -11.31
CA ILE A 297 -19.58 -6.67 -11.03
C ILE A 297 -20.82 -5.95 -11.57
N PRO A 298 -21.57 -6.56 -12.52
CA PRO A 298 -22.75 -5.91 -13.06
C PRO A 298 -23.80 -5.72 -11.97
N THR A 299 -24.44 -4.55 -11.97
CA THR A 299 -25.62 -4.28 -11.14
C THR A 299 -26.80 -3.96 -12.06
N THR A 300 -28.00 -4.40 -11.70
CA THR A 300 -29.24 -4.10 -12.45
C THR A 300 -30.15 -3.13 -11.72
N THR A 301 -29.78 -2.75 -10.51
CA THR A 301 -30.46 -1.72 -9.72
C THR A 301 -30.16 -0.34 -10.31
N ALA A 302 -31.16 0.55 -10.29
CA ALA A 302 -31.01 1.91 -10.82
C ALA A 302 -30.19 2.82 -9.88
N SER A 303 -30.12 2.42 -8.61
CA SER A 303 -29.36 3.02 -7.52
C SER A 303 -29.08 1.92 -6.49
N ASP A 304 -28.07 2.16 -5.65
CA ASP A 304 -27.82 1.39 -4.43
C ASP A 304 -29.14 1.17 -3.63
N PRO A 305 -29.47 -0.08 -3.21
CA PRO A 305 -30.59 -0.37 -2.33
C PRO A 305 -30.49 0.22 -0.93
N GLY A 306 -29.28 0.59 -0.50
CA GLY A 306 -29.03 1.37 0.69
C GLY A 306 -29.15 0.56 1.98
N SER A 307 -28.42 1.00 3.00
CA SER A 307 -28.14 0.18 4.20
C SER A 307 -29.13 0.33 5.37
N THR A 308 -30.30 0.95 5.14
CA THR A 308 -31.35 1.12 6.17
C THR A 308 -32.76 1.04 5.57
N PRO A 309 -33.80 0.74 6.38
CA PRO A 309 -35.19 0.78 5.92
C PRO A 309 -35.61 2.12 5.31
N ALA A 310 -35.06 3.23 5.81
CA ALA A 310 -35.37 4.58 5.32
C ALA A 310 -34.76 4.88 3.95
N THR A 311 -33.66 4.21 3.60
CA THR A 311 -32.93 4.36 2.33
C THR A 311 -33.24 3.24 1.33
N ALA A 312 -34.11 2.30 1.70
CA ALA A 312 -34.42 1.11 0.93
C ALA A 312 -34.84 1.41 -0.52
N LEU A 313 -34.36 0.62 -1.48
CA LEU A 313 -34.85 0.66 -2.86
C LEU A 313 -36.34 0.32 -2.88
N ASN A 314 -37.15 1.27 -3.33
CA ASN A 314 -38.58 1.09 -3.44
C ASN A 314 -38.91 0.26 -4.70
N VAL A 315 -39.39 -0.97 -4.49
CA VAL A 315 -39.90 -1.89 -5.53
C VAL A 315 -41.35 -1.57 -5.91
N ASP A 316 -41.96 -0.60 -5.24
CA ASP A 316 -43.39 -0.25 -5.33
C ASP A 316 -44.29 -1.46 -5.03
N THR A 317 -45.42 -1.58 -5.72
CA THR A 317 -46.30 -2.74 -5.61
C THR A 317 -45.64 -3.95 -6.29
N LEU A 318 -45.37 -4.99 -5.51
CA LEU A 318 -44.85 -6.24 -6.04
C LEU A 318 -46.00 -7.04 -6.68
N ALA A 319 -46.02 -7.04 -8.02
CA ALA A 319 -46.93 -7.85 -8.81
C ALA A 319 -46.12 -8.66 -9.82
N GLY A 320 -46.21 -10.00 -9.76
CA GLY A 320 -45.38 -10.88 -10.57
C GLY A 320 -43.94 -10.98 -10.04
N THR A 321 -42.97 -11.19 -10.93
CA THR A 321 -41.55 -11.37 -10.56
C THR A 321 -40.73 -10.11 -10.84
N ARG A 322 -39.91 -9.72 -9.86
CA ARG A 322 -38.87 -8.69 -9.98
C ARG A 322 -37.52 -9.32 -9.67
N THR A 323 -36.50 -8.97 -10.45
CA THR A 323 -35.14 -9.49 -10.28
C THR A 323 -34.14 -8.36 -10.18
N TYR A 324 -33.22 -8.49 -9.24
CA TYR A 324 -32.14 -7.54 -8.99
C TYR A 324 -30.83 -8.30 -8.93
N GLN A 325 -29.80 -7.75 -9.56
CA GLN A 325 -28.43 -8.15 -9.35
C GLN A 325 -27.71 -6.97 -8.70
N ASP A 326 -27.06 -7.22 -7.58
CA ASP A 326 -26.32 -6.21 -6.85
C ASP A 326 -25.17 -6.80 -6.03
N PHE A 327 -24.56 -6.02 -5.15
CA PHE A 327 -23.40 -6.39 -4.37
C PHE A 327 -23.50 -5.87 -2.93
N VAL A 328 -23.28 -6.76 -1.95
CA VAL A 328 -22.99 -6.37 -0.56
C VAL A 328 -21.57 -6.74 -0.19
N GLY A 329 -20.94 -5.92 0.64
CA GLY A 329 -19.53 -6.03 0.96
C GLY A 329 -19.06 -5.22 2.16
N THR A 330 -17.75 -5.03 2.24
CA THR A 330 -17.07 -4.42 3.38
C THR A 330 -17.38 -2.93 3.57
N THR A 331 -17.72 -2.21 2.50
CA THR A 331 -18.10 -0.79 2.54
C THR A 331 -19.59 -0.56 2.63
N ASP A 332 -20.37 -1.48 2.08
CA ASP A 332 -21.82 -1.43 2.01
C ASP A 332 -22.37 -2.82 2.30
N ARG A 333 -22.81 -3.01 3.54
CA ARG A 333 -22.99 -4.34 4.12
C ARG A 333 -24.38 -4.91 3.96
N ASP A 334 -25.34 -4.01 3.71
CA ASP A 334 -26.76 -4.24 3.85
C ASP A 334 -27.44 -3.57 2.66
N ASP A 335 -28.26 -4.33 1.94
CA ASP A 335 -29.09 -3.82 0.85
C ASP A 335 -30.56 -3.99 1.21
N PHE A 336 -31.25 -2.87 1.43
CA PHE A 336 -32.68 -2.87 1.75
C PHE A 336 -33.55 -2.69 0.51
N TYR A 337 -34.53 -3.55 0.37
CA TYR A 337 -35.60 -3.46 -0.63
C TYR A 337 -36.93 -3.31 0.08
N ARG A 338 -37.73 -2.32 -0.32
CA ARG A 338 -39.07 -2.10 0.20
C ARG A 338 -40.11 -2.44 -0.86
N PHE A 339 -41.12 -3.23 -0.51
CA PHE A 339 -42.24 -3.51 -1.42
C PHE A 339 -43.59 -3.45 -0.71
N VAL A 340 -44.65 -3.26 -1.49
CA VAL A 340 -46.03 -3.23 -1.01
C VAL A 340 -46.84 -4.36 -1.65
N LEU A 341 -47.67 -5.02 -0.86
CA LEU A 341 -48.70 -5.95 -1.33
C LEU A 341 -50.07 -5.33 -1.10
N GLY A 342 -50.90 -5.29 -2.15
CA GLY A 342 -52.26 -4.75 -2.07
C GLY A 342 -53.29 -5.71 -1.44
N ASP A 343 -53.02 -7.01 -1.50
CA ASP A 343 -53.90 -8.09 -1.03
C ASP A 343 -53.05 -9.25 -0.47
N VAL A 344 -53.70 -10.28 0.06
CA VAL A 344 -53.02 -11.53 0.44
C VAL A 344 -52.39 -12.20 -0.79
N ARG A 345 -51.09 -12.48 -0.75
CA ARG A 345 -50.33 -13.09 -1.86
C ARG A 345 -49.40 -14.20 -1.38
N SER A 346 -49.10 -15.13 -2.28
CA SER A 346 -48.01 -16.10 -2.09
C SER A 346 -46.69 -15.44 -2.48
N PHE A 347 -45.91 -15.04 -1.48
CA PHE A 347 -44.60 -14.43 -1.67
C PHE A 347 -43.51 -15.49 -1.75
N ASN A 348 -42.63 -15.34 -2.73
CA ASN A 348 -41.42 -16.15 -2.88
C ASN A 348 -40.20 -15.24 -3.07
N LEU A 349 -39.14 -15.49 -2.30
CA LEU A 349 -37.82 -14.91 -2.46
C LEU A 349 -36.83 -16.00 -2.85
N SER A 350 -35.97 -15.72 -3.82
CA SER A 350 -34.81 -16.53 -4.16
C SER A 350 -33.56 -15.65 -4.17
N LEU A 351 -32.51 -16.08 -3.44
CA LEU A 351 -31.20 -15.45 -3.37
C LEU A 351 -30.16 -16.42 -3.92
N SER A 352 -29.47 -16.01 -4.99
CA SER A 352 -28.54 -16.88 -5.74
C SER A 352 -27.39 -16.05 -6.36
N GLY A 353 -26.50 -16.67 -7.14
CA GLY A 353 -25.41 -15.94 -7.82
C GLY A 353 -24.36 -15.36 -6.86
N VAL A 354 -24.27 -15.92 -5.66
CA VAL A 354 -23.41 -15.42 -4.60
C VAL A 354 -22.01 -16.03 -4.70
N SER A 355 -21.02 -15.21 -4.39
CA SER A 355 -19.60 -15.59 -4.38
C SER A 355 -19.07 -15.90 -2.97
N ASP A 356 -19.86 -15.59 -1.94
CA ASP A 356 -19.60 -15.88 -0.53
C ASP A 356 -20.94 -15.92 0.22
N GLY A 357 -20.92 -16.22 1.51
CA GLY A 357 -22.11 -16.34 2.36
C GLY A 357 -22.82 -15.01 2.61
N VAL A 358 -24.12 -14.97 2.32
CA VAL A 358 -25.01 -13.81 2.55
C VAL A 358 -26.35 -14.29 3.08
N THR A 359 -27.07 -13.43 3.79
CA THR A 359 -28.39 -13.74 4.35
C THR A 359 -29.44 -12.77 3.80
N ALA A 360 -30.60 -13.29 3.40
CA ALA A 360 -31.80 -12.50 3.18
C ALA A 360 -32.70 -12.56 4.42
N ASN A 361 -33.07 -11.43 4.98
CA ASN A 361 -34.06 -11.29 6.04
C ASN A 361 -35.33 -10.65 5.48
N LEU A 362 -36.49 -11.15 5.88
CA LEU A 362 -37.80 -10.61 5.52
C LEU A 362 -38.47 -10.01 6.76
N TYR A 363 -38.99 -8.79 6.63
CA TYR A 363 -39.71 -8.07 7.68
C TYR A 363 -41.05 -7.55 7.16
N GLY A 364 -42.05 -7.46 8.04
CA GLY A 364 -43.35 -6.84 7.75
C GLY A 364 -43.60 -5.64 8.65
N ASP A 365 -43.66 -4.44 8.05
CA ASP A 365 -43.92 -3.16 8.73
C ASP A 365 -45.39 -3.11 9.17
N SER A 366 -45.62 -3.60 10.37
CA SER A 366 -46.95 -3.88 10.91
C SER A 366 -47.64 -2.61 11.42
N ASN A 367 -46.86 -1.58 11.75
CA ASN A 367 -47.36 -0.29 12.21
C ASN A 367 -47.28 0.82 11.14
N SER A 368 -46.74 0.52 9.96
CA SER A 368 -46.60 1.43 8.82
C SER A 368 -45.77 2.68 9.14
N ASN A 369 -44.77 2.56 10.01
CA ASN A 369 -43.88 3.67 10.39
C ASN A 369 -42.62 3.75 9.50
N GLY A 370 -42.44 2.80 8.56
CA GLY A 370 -41.29 2.74 7.68
C GLY A 370 -39.98 2.32 8.34
N SER A 371 -40.04 1.76 9.55
CA SER A 371 -38.92 1.22 10.32
C SER A 371 -39.09 -0.28 10.53
N ILE A 372 -38.05 -0.94 11.03
CA ILE A 372 -38.11 -2.34 11.45
C ILE A 372 -38.11 -2.38 12.97
N ASP A 373 -39.19 -2.88 13.55
CA ASP A 373 -39.40 -2.97 14.99
C ASP A 373 -39.29 -4.40 15.53
N PRO A 374 -39.00 -4.59 16.84
CA PRO A 374 -39.04 -5.90 17.47
C PRO A 374 -40.40 -6.59 17.26
N GLY A 375 -40.37 -7.78 16.67
CA GLY A 375 -41.57 -8.57 16.33
C GLY A 375 -41.96 -8.54 14.86
N GLU A 376 -41.32 -7.71 14.04
CA GLU A 376 -41.62 -7.59 12.61
C GLU A 376 -40.79 -8.54 11.73
N PHE A 377 -39.81 -9.24 12.31
CA PHE A 377 -39.06 -10.29 11.61
C PHE A 377 -39.96 -11.46 11.24
N LEU A 378 -39.94 -11.83 9.97
CA LEU A 378 -40.82 -12.85 9.39
C LEU A 378 -40.08 -14.13 9.02
N ALA A 379 -38.89 -14.03 8.42
CA ALA A 379 -38.10 -15.17 7.96
C ALA A 379 -36.69 -14.75 7.58
N SER A 380 -35.77 -15.72 7.54
CA SER A 380 -34.42 -15.55 7.01
C SER A 380 -34.03 -16.72 6.11
N ALA A 381 -33.18 -16.48 5.13
CA ALA A 381 -32.58 -17.53 4.32
C ALA A 381 -31.12 -17.17 3.97
N GLY A 382 -30.20 -18.09 4.24
CA GLY A 382 -28.80 -17.96 3.82
C GLY A 382 -28.57 -18.49 2.41
N ALA A 383 -27.72 -17.81 1.64
CA ALA A 383 -27.18 -18.28 0.37
C ALA A 383 -25.66 -18.41 0.46
N SER A 384 -25.09 -19.33 -0.31
CA SER A 384 -23.64 -19.53 -0.44
C SER A 384 -23.31 -19.96 -1.88
N PRO A 385 -22.02 -20.01 -2.28
CA PRO A 385 -21.66 -20.47 -3.63
C PRO A 385 -22.18 -21.87 -4.00
N SER A 386 -22.50 -22.70 -3.01
CA SER A 386 -23.02 -24.05 -3.19
C SER A 386 -24.52 -24.20 -2.89
N SER A 387 -25.22 -23.14 -2.46
CA SER A 387 -26.62 -23.23 -2.04
C SER A 387 -27.40 -21.94 -2.28
N ILE A 388 -28.63 -22.05 -2.80
CA ILE A 388 -29.54 -20.91 -2.93
C ILE A 388 -30.27 -20.64 -1.60
N GLY A 389 -30.50 -19.38 -1.28
CA GLY A 389 -31.40 -18.97 -0.21
C GLY A 389 -32.83 -18.86 -0.74
N SER A 390 -33.83 -19.33 0.00
CA SER A 390 -35.23 -19.17 -0.41
C SER A 390 -36.15 -18.94 0.78
N ILE A 391 -37.16 -18.08 0.59
CA ILE A 391 -38.24 -17.84 1.54
C ILE A 391 -39.55 -17.99 0.78
N ALA A 392 -40.47 -18.80 1.28
CA ALA A 392 -41.82 -18.95 0.74
C ALA A 392 -42.84 -18.73 1.86
N ARG A 393 -43.71 -17.71 1.72
CA ARG A 393 -44.72 -17.36 2.72
C ARG A 393 -46.01 -16.85 2.07
N THR A 394 -47.13 -17.09 2.73
CA THR A 394 -48.35 -16.30 2.47
C THR A 394 -48.27 -15.01 3.29
N LEU A 395 -48.28 -13.87 2.61
CA LEU A 395 -48.22 -12.53 3.22
C LEU A 395 -49.55 -11.81 2.99
N GLY A 396 -49.93 -10.96 3.94
CA GLY A 396 -51.12 -10.11 3.84
C GLY A 396 -50.87 -8.86 2.99
N ALA A 397 -51.90 -8.02 2.87
CA ALA A 397 -51.71 -6.66 2.39
C ALA A 397 -50.86 -5.87 3.39
N GLY A 398 -49.90 -5.08 2.91
CA GLY A 398 -49.00 -4.32 3.77
C GLY A 398 -47.69 -3.91 3.11
N THR A 399 -46.83 -3.26 3.90
CA THR A 399 -45.46 -2.89 3.52
C THR A 399 -44.49 -3.91 4.09
N TYR A 400 -43.50 -4.29 3.30
CA TYR A 400 -42.50 -5.28 3.66
C TYR A 400 -41.11 -4.80 3.28
N PHE A 401 -40.12 -5.28 4.02
CA PHE A 401 -38.70 -5.06 3.75
C PHE A 401 -37.98 -6.38 3.55
N VAL A 402 -37.09 -6.42 2.56
CA VAL A 402 -36.07 -7.45 2.41
C VAL A 402 -34.72 -6.80 2.65
N ASP A 403 -33.93 -7.40 3.52
CA ASP A 403 -32.57 -6.99 3.85
C ASP A 403 -31.63 -8.09 3.38
N ILE A 404 -30.74 -7.77 2.45
CA ILE A 404 -29.66 -8.65 2.04
C ILE A 404 -28.41 -8.20 2.78
N VAL A 405 -27.88 -9.04 3.67
CA VAL A 405 -26.78 -8.67 4.57
C VAL A 405 -25.60 -9.64 4.45
N SER A 406 -24.41 -9.06 4.33
CA SER A 406 -23.14 -9.79 4.39
C SER A 406 -22.95 -10.48 5.75
N ASN A 407 -22.67 -11.79 5.74
CA ASN A 407 -22.62 -12.58 6.98
C ASN A 407 -21.47 -12.19 7.93
N THR A 408 -20.39 -11.60 7.41
CA THR A 408 -19.24 -11.13 8.21
C THR A 408 -18.70 -9.80 7.65
N PRO A 409 -17.93 -9.02 8.44
CA PRO A 409 -17.34 -7.75 7.97
C PRO A 409 -16.32 -7.83 6.85
N THR A 410 -15.93 -9.02 6.42
CA THR A 410 -14.92 -9.23 5.38
C THR A 410 -15.48 -9.87 4.12
N VAL A 411 -16.76 -10.26 4.15
CA VAL A 411 -17.46 -10.83 2.99
C VAL A 411 -17.69 -9.72 1.97
N ASN A 412 -17.36 -10.02 0.72
CA ASN A 412 -17.66 -9.21 -0.46
C ASN A 412 -18.35 -10.13 -1.47
N THR A 413 -19.61 -9.88 -1.78
CA THR A 413 -20.39 -10.80 -2.61
C THR A 413 -21.39 -10.11 -3.51
N SER A 414 -21.34 -10.47 -4.78
CA SER A 414 -22.46 -10.25 -5.70
C SER A 414 -23.65 -11.11 -5.29
N TYR A 415 -24.86 -10.72 -5.63
CA TYR A 415 -26.02 -11.59 -5.51
C TYR A 415 -27.05 -11.30 -6.61
N ASN A 416 -27.90 -12.29 -6.85
CA ASN A 416 -29.10 -12.22 -7.66
C ASN A 416 -30.30 -12.45 -6.74
N LEU A 417 -31.12 -11.43 -6.55
CA LEU A 417 -32.37 -11.47 -5.80
C LEU A 417 -33.56 -11.57 -6.76
N SER A 418 -34.46 -12.52 -6.51
CA SER A 418 -35.75 -12.62 -7.20
C SER A 418 -36.87 -12.54 -6.18
N LEU A 419 -37.79 -11.60 -6.35
CA LEU A 419 -39.00 -11.42 -5.53
C LEU A 419 -40.23 -11.71 -6.39
N THR A 420 -41.15 -12.55 -5.92
CA THR A 420 -42.39 -12.89 -6.65
C THR A 420 -43.59 -12.83 -5.73
N ALA A 421 -44.69 -12.18 -6.15
CA ALA A 421 -45.97 -12.14 -5.44
C ALA A 421 -47.21 -12.11 -6.36
#